data_AF-A0A839QBR8-F1
#
_entry.id   AF-A0A839QBR8-F1
#
_cell.length_a   1.000
_cell.length_b   1.000
_cell.length_c   1.000
_cell.angle_alpha   90.00
_cell.angle_beta   90.00
_cell.angle_gamma   90.00
#
_symmetry.space_group_name_H-M   'P 1'
#
loop_
_entity.id
_entity.type
_entity.pdbx_description
1 polymer ?
#
loop_
_entity_poly.entity_id
_entity_poly.type
_entity_poly.pdbx_seq_one_letter_code
_entity_poly.pdbx_strand_id
1 'polypeptide(L)'
;MAIVVGVLTGLLVAVCARWVLTRLPAHPAGTALVLVCPFAAYTAADAVHGSGVLAVVTLALSLSRYSDAESAQTRLVSLTTWEVVELLVTGAAFAFVGLELRAIMQSTPGSLTTLIVQALAVTAVVIVLRFAWIFPVATLDERLHRRRGAVAEPIGWREMTVSSWAGMRGVVTLVTALALPAAFPERDRLVFIAFVVVIITLLLQGLTLPVLVKVLRVSGDDAALDDLEQSLIRRAQDAGMRRLDELRAAGDVADDVVDHVEENAARMWHAIGLRDGDREPHGAPASDRIGEIDVVRDSMLAAAREVVLAARSESGTDPGVVDDVLRRLDARGTMP
;
A
#
# COMPACT_ATOMS: atom_id res chain seq x y z
N MET A 1 14.97 2.09 -25.76
CA MET A 1 14.50 0.71 -26.02
C MET A 1 14.27 -0.07 -24.73
N ALA A 2 15.26 -0.20 -23.82
CA ALA A 2 15.10 -0.98 -22.57
C ALA A 2 13.89 -0.60 -21.70
N ILE A 3 13.55 0.69 -21.61
CA ILE A 3 12.36 1.18 -20.89
C ILE A 3 11.07 0.63 -21.51
N VAL A 4 10.89 0.87 -22.82
CA VAL A 4 9.68 0.45 -23.56
C VAL A 4 9.54 -1.08 -23.52
N VAL A 5 10.63 -1.80 -23.73
CA VAL A 5 10.65 -3.27 -23.66
C VAL A 5 10.28 -3.74 -22.25
N GLY A 6 10.86 -3.15 -21.19
CA GLY A 6 10.53 -3.50 -19.82
C GLY A 6 9.05 -3.29 -19.50
N VAL A 7 8.46 -2.15 -19.90
CA VAL A 7 7.04 -1.85 -19.70
C VAL A 7 6.15 -2.85 -20.46
N LEU A 8 6.45 -3.12 -21.74
CA LEU A 8 5.67 -4.07 -22.54
C LEU A 8 5.75 -5.49 -21.98
N THR A 9 6.93 -5.94 -21.56
CA THR A 9 7.10 -7.26 -20.94
C THR A 9 6.36 -7.34 -19.61
N GLY A 10 6.42 -6.29 -18.77
CA GLY A 10 5.67 -6.23 -17.52
C GLY A 10 4.15 -6.32 -17.72
N LEU A 11 3.60 -5.61 -18.72
CA LEU A 11 2.19 -5.71 -19.11
C LEU A 11 1.82 -7.12 -19.57
N LEU A 12 2.66 -7.73 -20.41
CA LEU A 12 2.43 -9.09 -20.90
C LEU A 12 2.38 -10.10 -19.74
N VAL A 13 3.37 -10.03 -18.84
CA VAL A 13 3.41 -10.90 -17.66
C VAL A 13 2.22 -10.64 -16.73
N ALA A 14 1.77 -9.39 -16.59
CA ALA A 14 0.57 -9.08 -15.81
C ALA A 14 -0.69 -9.71 -16.38
N VAL A 15 -0.88 -9.66 -17.71
CA VAL A 15 -2.01 -10.32 -18.38
C VAL A 15 -1.96 -11.83 -18.18
N CYS A 16 -0.77 -12.44 -18.32
CA CYS A 16 -0.58 -13.87 -18.08
C CYS A 16 -0.86 -14.24 -16.62
N ALA A 17 -0.27 -13.52 -15.66
CA ALA A 17 -0.47 -13.72 -14.24
C ALA A 17 -1.96 -13.63 -13.87
N ARG A 18 -2.66 -12.62 -14.39
CA ARG A 18 -4.10 -12.47 -14.22
C ARG A 18 -4.87 -13.67 -14.76
N TRP A 19 -4.57 -14.08 -15.99
CA TRP A 19 -5.23 -15.23 -16.60
C TRP A 19 -5.06 -16.49 -15.73
N VAL A 20 -3.86 -16.73 -15.20
CA VAL A 20 -3.61 -17.87 -14.30
C VAL A 20 -4.34 -17.70 -12.96
N LEU A 21 -4.32 -16.51 -12.36
CA LEU A 21 -5.00 -16.23 -11.09
C LEU A 21 -6.51 -16.51 -11.18
N THR A 22 -7.16 -16.21 -12.31
CA THR A 22 -8.59 -16.53 -12.51
C THR A 22 -8.89 -18.02 -12.64
N ARG A 23 -7.87 -18.88 -12.78
CA ARG A 23 -8.01 -20.34 -12.92
C ARG A 23 -7.61 -21.10 -11.66
N LEU A 24 -6.96 -20.44 -10.71
CA LEU A 24 -6.51 -21.07 -9.47
C LEU A 24 -7.59 -20.95 -8.38
N PRO A 25 -7.76 -21.98 -7.53
CA PRO A 25 -8.63 -21.88 -6.37
C PRO A 25 -8.13 -20.79 -5.40
N ALA A 26 -9.07 -20.13 -4.71
CA ALA A 26 -8.76 -19.15 -3.67
C ALA A 26 -7.95 -19.83 -2.55
N HIS A 27 -6.74 -19.31 -2.30
CA HIS A 27 -5.72 -19.82 -1.38
C HIS A 27 -5.28 -21.29 -1.50
N PRO A 28 -4.00 -21.63 -1.23
CA PRO A 28 -2.81 -20.78 -1.10
C PRO A 28 -2.09 -20.51 -2.45
N ALA A 29 -2.57 -21.13 -3.53
CA ALA A 29 -1.91 -21.09 -4.84
C ALA A 29 -1.83 -19.67 -5.45
N GLY A 30 -2.88 -18.85 -5.29
CA GLY A 30 -2.89 -17.47 -5.75
C GLY A 30 -1.81 -16.61 -5.11
N THR A 31 -1.67 -16.70 -3.78
CA THR A 31 -0.64 -15.98 -3.01
C THR A 31 0.76 -16.41 -3.42
N ALA A 32 0.99 -17.71 -3.60
CA ALA A 32 2.28 -18.22 -4.07
C ALA A 32 2.63 -17.70 -5.47
N LEU A 33 1.65 -17.63 -6.39
CA LEU A 33 1.86 -17.07 -7.72
C LEU A 33 2.22 -15.57 -7.64
N VAL A 34 1.53 -14.80 -6.81
CA VAL A 34 1.82 -13.36 -6.62
C VAL A 34 3.25 -13.13 -6.12
N LEU A 35 3.80 -14.00 -5.27
CA LEU A 35 5.20 -13.92 -4.84
C LEU A 35 6.21 -14.23 -5.96
N VAL A 36 5.85 -15.10 -6.91
CA VAL A 36 6.73 -15.50 -8.03
C VAL A 36 6.68 -14.49 -9.17
N CYS A 37 5.55 -13.84 -9.41
CA CYS A 37 5.33 -12.94 -10.54
C CYS A 37 6.40 -11.84 -10.70
N PRO A 38 6.88 -11.14 -9.64
CA PRO A 38 7.95 -10.15 -9.76
C PRO A 38 9.25 -10.74 -10.33
N PHE A 39 9.64 -11.93 -9.89
CA PHE A 39 10.86 -12.60 -10.39
C PHE A 39 10.69 -13.05 -11.85
N ALA A 40 9.51 -13.54 -12.20
CA ALA A 40 9.18 -13.90 -13.58
C ALA A 40 9.21 -12.68 -14.51
N ALA A 41 8.63 -11.55 -14.09
CA ALA A 41 8.64 -10.31 -14.87
C ALA A 41 10.06 -9.75 -15.04
N TYR A 42 10.85 -9.75 -13.96
CA TYR A 42 12.24 -9.30 -14.01
C TYR A 42 13.07 -10.13 -15.00
N THR A 43 13.04 -11.46 -14.85
CA THR A 43 13.85 -12.38 -15.67
C THR A 43 13.40 -12.38 -17.13
N ALA A 44 12.10 -12.32 -17.40
CA ALA A 44 11.57 -12.23 -18.75
C ALA A 44 12.03 -10.94 -19.45
N ALA A 45 12.01 -9.81 -18.74
CA ALA A 45 12.46 -8.53 -19.29
C ALA A 45 13.97 -8.50 -19.51
N ASP A 46 14.76 -9.05 -18.58
CA ASP A 46 16.22 -9.11 -18.70
C ASP A 46 16.65 -9.98 -19.90
N ALA A 47 15.96 -11.10 -20.14
CA ALA A 47 16.19 -11.99 -21.29
C ALA A 47 16.00 -11.30 -22.65
N VAL A 48 15.18 -10.24 -22.72
CA VAL A 48 14.97 -9.42 -23.92
C VAL A 48 15.71 -8.08 -23.87
N HIS A 49 16.70 -7.95 -22.98
CA HIS A 49 17.48 -6.73 -22.75
C HIS A 49 16.62 -5.50 -22.39
N GLY A 50 15.48 -5.73 -21.76
CA GLY A 50 14.61 -4.73 -21.16
C GLY A 50 15.00 -4.41 -19.71
N SER A 51 14.43 -3.34 -19.16
CA SER A 51 14.59 -3.04 -17.73
C SER A 51 13.73 -3.97 -16.88
N GLY A 52 14.36 -4.93 -16.19
CA GLY A 52 13.67 -5.83 -15.25
C GLY A 52 12.92 -5.09 -14.14
N VAL A 53 13.52 -4.03 -13.58
CA VAL A 53 12.88 -3.19 -12.54
C VAL A 53 11.58 -2.56 -13.06
N LEU A 54 11.61 -1.97 -14.26
CA LEU A 54 10.41 -1.36 -14.84
C LEU A 54 9.33 -2.40 -15.20
N ALA A 55 9.73 -3.62 -15.59
CA ALA A 55 8.79 -4.71 -15.81
C ALA A 55 8.06 -5.09 -14.53
N VAL A 56 8.77 -5.20 -13.41
CA VAL A 56 8.18 -5.48 -12.08
C VAL A 56 7.27 -4.35 -11.62
N VAL A 57 7.68 -3.09 -11.77
CA VAL A 57 6.83 -1.94 -11.42
C VAL A 57 5.56 -1.93 -12.27
N THR A 58 5.67 -2.19 -13.57
CA THR A 58 4.52 -2.24 -14.47
C THR A 58 3.58 -3.38 -14.13
N LEU A 59 4.12 -4.56 -13.80
CA LEU A 59 3.37 -5.71 -13.30
C LEU A 59 2.60 -5.34 -12.02
N ALA A 60 3.27 -4.76 -11.03
CA ALA A 60 2.68 -4.38 -9.75
C ALA A 60 1.55 -3.36 -9.90
N LEU A 61 1.77 -2.30 -10.69
CA LEU A 61 0.73 -1.31 -11.00
C LEU A 61 -0.45 -1.91 -11.77
N SER A 62 -0.18 -2.88 -12.63
CA SER A 62 -1.23 -3.58 -13.39
C SER A 62 -2.07 -4.47 -12.48
N LEU A 63 -1.45 -5.25 -11.58
CA LEU A 63 -2.14 -6.14 -10.65
C LEU A 63 -2.87 -5.39 -9.53
N SER A 64 -2.32 -4.26 -9.06
CA SER A 64 -2.92 -3.42 -8.01
C SER A 64 -4.34 -2.93 -8.35
N ARG A 65 -4.63 -2.72 -9.63
CA ARG A 65 -5.97 -2.30 -10.11
C ARG A 65 -7.03 -3.40 -10.06
N TYR A 66 -6.63 -4.66 -9.86
CA TYR A 66 -7.53 -5.81 -9.93
C TYR A 66 -7.71 -6.54 -8.59
N SER A 67 -7.21 -5.96 -7.49
CA SER A 67 -7.42 -6.49 -6.14
C SER A 67 -8.90 -6.49 -5.70
N ASP A 68 -9.80 -5.99 -6.53
CA ASP A 68 -11.23 -5.86 -6.26
C ASP A 68 -11.99 -7.21 -6.31
N ALA A 69 -11.41 -8.26 -6.93
CA ALA A 69 -12.06 -9.57 -7.06
C ALA A 69 -11.56 -10.64 -6.07
N GLU A 70 -10.62 -10.31 -5.18
CA GLU A 70 -10.06 -11.26 -4.21
C GLU A 70 -10.94 -11.40 -2.97
N SER A 71 -11.10 -12.62 -2.46
CA SER A 71 -11.77 -12.85 -1.19
C SER A 71 -11.03 -12.15 -0.03
N ALA A 72 -11.77 -11.75 1.01
CA ALA A 72 -11.24 -11.12 2.22
C ALA A 72 -10.03 -11.88 2.81
N GLN A 73 -10.16 -13.21 2.88
CA GLN A 73 -9.10 -14.09 3.37
C GLN A 73 -7.86 -14.06 2.45
N THR A 74 -8.03 -13.99 1.13
CA THR A 74 -6.93 -13.84 0.16
C THR A 74 -6.17 -12.54 0.37
N ARG A 75 -6.89 -11.43 0.53
CA ARG A 75 -6.32 -10.11 0.77
C ARG A 75 -5.52 -10.06 2.07
N LEU A 76 -6.09 -10.53 3.18
CA LEU A 76 -5.43 -10.50 4.50
C LEU A 76 -4.14 -11.31 4.50
N VAL A 77 -4.18 -12.56 4.02
CA VAL A 77 -2.98 -13.40 3.98
C VAL A 77 -1.95 -12.85 3.00
N SER A 78 -2.35 -12.30 1.85
CA SER A 78 -1.43 -11.67 0.89
C SER A 78 -0.73 -10.46 1.52
N LEU A 79 -1.47 -9.55 2.17
CA LEU A 79 -0.91 -8.39 2.87
C LEU A 79 0.09 -8.81 3.96
N THR A 80 -0.31 -9.73 4.85
CA THR A 80 0.58 -10.21 5.91
C THR A 80 1.81 -10.93 5.35
N THR A 81 1.65 -11.71 4.28
CA THR A 81 2.78 -12.37 3.62
C THR A 81 3.76 -11.35 3.05
N TRP A 82 3.27 -10.29 2.41
CA TRP A 82 4.10 -9.21 1.89
C TRP A 82 4.79 -8.42 2.99
N GLU A 83 4.12 -8.11 4.10
CA GLU A 83 4.74 -7.45 5.27
C GLU A 83 5.91 -8.28 5.81
N VAL A 84 5.74 -9.59 5.93
CA VAL A 84 6.81 -10.51 6.37
C VAL A 84 7.96 -10.52 5.35
N VAL A 85 7.67 -10.64 4.06
CA VAL A 85 8.69 -10.64 2.99
C VAL A 85 9.44 -9.31 2.97
N GLU A 86 8.75 -8.18 3.07
CA GLU A 86 9.35 -6.85 3.11
C GLU A 86 10.27 -6.69 4.33
N LEU A 87 9.82 -7.13 5.50
CA LEU A 87 10.61 -7.11 6.73
C LEU A 87 11.89 -7.94 6.57
N LEU A 88 11.78 -9.16 6.04
CA LEU A 88 12.92 -10.06 5.84
C LEU A 88 13.90 -9.51 4.80
N VAL A 89 13.42 -9.07 3.64
CA VAL A 89 14.27 -8.55 2.55
C VAL A 89 14.95 -7.25 2.97
N THR A 90 14.20 -6.33 3.58
CA THR A 90 14.74 -5.05 4.05
C THR A 90 15.73 -5.28 5.19
N GLY A 91 15.39 -6.12 6.16
CA GLY A 91 16.27 -6.50 7.26
C GLY A 91 17.56 -7.15 6.78
N ALA A 92 17.47 -8.09 5.82
CA ALA A 92 18.63 -8.72 5.21
C ALA A 92 19.51 -7.71 4.47
N ALA A 93 18.92 -6.80 3.67
CA ALA A 93 19.67 -5.78 2.96
C ALA A 93 20.44 -4.85 3.92
N PHE A 94 19.81 -4.40 5.01
CA PHE A 94 20.50 -3.62 6.04
C PHE A 94 21.59 -4.43 6.77
N ALA A 95 21.35 -5.71 7.05
CA ALA A 95 22.34 -6.59 7.67
C ALA A 95 23.57 -6.79 6.77
N PHE A 96 23.38 -7.07 5.48
CA PHE A 96 24.47 -7.19 4.51
C PHE A 96 25.30 -5.92 4.44
N VAL A 97 24.65 -4.76 4.50
CA VAL A 97 25.36 -3.49 4.43
C VAL A 97 26.12 -3.21 5.70
N GLY A 98 25.57 -3.54 6.86
CA GLY A 98 26.31 -3.48 8.12
C GLY A 98 27.52 -4.41 8.15
N LEU A 99 27.48 -5.54 7.43
CA LEU A 99 28.62 -6.42 7.24
C LEU A 99 29.67 -5.83 6.28
N GLU A 100 29.24 -5.33 5.12
CA GLU A 100 30.12 -4.66 4.14
C GLU A 100 30.79 -3.42 4.76
N LEU A 101 30.07 -2.63 5.57
CA LEU A 101 30.62 -1.44 6.23
C LEU A 101 31.83 -1.79 7.12
N ARG A 102 31.75 -2.91 7.86
CA ARG A 102 32.87 -3.38 8.68
C ARG A 102 34.07 -3.76 7.82
N ALA A 103 33.84 -4.41 6.67
CA ALA A 103 34.91 -4.74 5.73
C ALA A 103 35.54 -3.49 5.10
N ILE A 104 34.74 -2.49 4.74
CA ILE A 104 35.18 -1.23 4.14
C ILE A 104 36.03 -0.42 5.12
N MET A 105 35.61 -0.34 6.39
CA MET A 105 36.36 0.36 7.44
C MET A 105 37.75 -0.24 7.69
N GLN A 106 37.94 -1.53 7.40
CA GLN A 106 39.21 -2.23 7.59
C GLN A 106 40.12 -2.17 6.34
N SER A 107 39.53 -2.01 5.16
CA SER A 107 40.23 -2.15 3.88
C SER A 107 40.51 -0.82 3.16
N THR A 108 39.83 0.28 3.50
CA THR A 108 39.97 1.53 2.75
C THR A 108 41.21 2.33 3.16
N PRO A 109 42.20 2.52 2.28
CA PRO A 109 43.30 3.45 2.53
C PRO A 109 42.80 4.90 2.43
N GLY A 110 42.73 5.60 3.57
CA GLY A 110 42.33 7.01 3.63
C GLY A 110 41.92 7.45 5.02
N SER A 111 41.78 8.76 5.23
CA SER A 111 41.24 9.30 6.48
C SER A 111 39.73 9.07 6.54
N LEU A 112 39.28 8.38 7.58
CA LEU A 112 37.86 8.13 7.86
C LEU A 112 37.04 9.44 7.91
N THR A 113 37.66 10.53 8.37
CA THR A 113 37.09 11.87 8.36
C THR A 113 36.74 12.33 6.95
N THR A 114 37.59 12.05 5.96
CA THR A 114 37.34 12.45 4.56
C THR A 114 36.13 11.71 4.00
N LEU A 115 35.98 10.42 4.30
CA LEU A 115 34.83 9.62 3.88
C LEU A 115 33.53 10.13 4.50
N ILE A 116 33.54 10.45 5.80
CA ILE A 116 32.38 11.02 6.49
C ILE A 116 32.01 12.38 5.88
N VAL A 117 32.98 13.27 5.66
CA VAL A 117 32.72 14.59 5.07
C VAL A 117 32.14 14.46 3.66
N GLN A 118 32.68 13.57 2.83
CA GLN A 118 32.13 13.28 1.51
C GLN A 118 30.69 12.77 1.60
N ALA A 119 30.42 11.83 2.51
CA ALA A 119 29.08 11.27 2.68
C ALA A 119 28.07 12.31 3.18
N LEU A 120 28.46 13.17 4.12
CA LEU A 120 27.66 14.30 4.59
C LEU A 120 27.39 15.32 3.48
N ALA A 121 28.40 15.66 2.68
CA ALA A 121 28.25 16.54 1.53
C ALA A 121 27.27 15.96 0.50
N VAL A 122 27.40 14.68 0.15
CA VAL A 122 26.47 14.00 -0.77
C VAL A 122 25.05 13.97 -0.18
N THR A 123 24.91 13.71 1.12
CA THR A 123 23.61 13.74 1.79
C THR A 123 22.96 15.12 1.70
N ALA A 124 23.71 16.19 1.97
CA ALA A 124 23.23 17.56 1.84
C ALA A 124 22.83 17.88 0.40
N VAL A 125 23.65 17.51 -0.60
CA VAL A 125 23.34 17.69 -2.02
C VAL A 125 22.06 16.96 -2.41
N VAL A 126 21.90 15.71 -1.97
CA VAL A 126 20.70 14.89 -2.25
C VAL A 126 19.43 15.53 -1.67
N ILE A 127 19.51 16.07 -0.45
CA ILE A 127 18.39 16.78 0.19
C ILE A 127 18.08 18.07 -0.58
N VAL A 128 19.09 18.93 -0.82
CA VAL A 128 18.90 20.20 -1.53
C VAL A 128 18.34 19.99 -2.94
N LEU A 129 18.87 19.02 -3.68
CA LEU A 129 18.41 18.70 -5.04
C LEU A 129 16.94 18.29 -5.05
N ARG A 130 16.48 17.59 -4.01
CA ARG A 130 15.08 17.21 -3.86
C ARG A 130 14.17 18.43 -3.66
N PHE A 131 14.56 19.36 -2.79
CA PHE A 131 13.86 20.64 -2.63
C PHE A 131 13.84 21.45 -3.93
N ALA A 132 15.00 21.53 -4.59
CA ALA A 132 15.15 22.24 -5.86
C ALA A 132 14.33 21.62 -6.99
N TRP A 133 13.99 20.33 -6.92
CA TRP A 133 13.14 19.65 -7.91
C TRP A 133 11.65 19.78 -7.61
N ILE A 134 11.24 19.56 -6.35
CA ILE A 134 9.81 19.49 -5.99
C ILE A 134 9.12 20.86 -6.08
N PHE A 135 9.78 21.94 -5.64
CA PHE A 135 9.18 23.27 -5.69
C PHE A 135 8.85 23.73 -7.12
N PRO A 136 9.75 23.63 -8.11
CA PRO A 136 9.42 23.94 -9.50
C PRO A 136 8.36 23.03 -10.10
N VAL A 137 8.40 21.72 -9.82
CA VAL A 137 7.42 20.77 -10.37
C VAL A 137 6.03 21.06 -9.82
N ALA A 138 5.90 21.26 -8.50
CA ALA A 138 4.61 21.55 -7.87
C ALA A 138 4.02 22.90 -8.35
N THR A 139 4.86 23.94 -8.45
CA THR A 139 4.40 25.24 -8.96
C THR A 139 4.04 25.22 -10.45
N LEU A 140 4.71 24.39 -11.26
CA LEU A 140 4.35 24.19 -12.66
C LEU A 140 3.04 23.42 -12.79
N ASP A 141 2.85 22.40 -11.95
CA ASP A 141 1.65 21.58 -11.92
C ASP A 141 0.41 22.39 -11.54
N GLU A 142 0.51 23.21 -10.49
CA GLU A 142 -0.56 24.13 -10.08
C GLU A 142 -0.92 25.12 -11.20
N ARG A 143 0.09 25.68 -11.88
CA ARG A 143 -0.13 26.58 -13.03
C ARG A 143 -0.82 25.88 -14.20
N LEU A 144 -0.51 24.61 -14.45
CA LEU A 144 -1.11 23.84 -15.53
C LEU A 144 -2.55 23.45 -15.21
N HIS A 145 -2.84 23.05 -13.97
CA HIS A 145 -4.19 22.72 -13.49
C HIS A 145 -5.10 23.95 -13.48
N ARG A 146 -4.60 25.10 -12.99
CA ARG A 146 -5.32 26.37 -13.04
C ARG A 146 -5.65 26.80 -14.49
N ARG A 147 -4.77 26.50 -15.46
CA ARG A 147 -5.03 26.75 -16.89
C ARG A 147 -6.07 25.81 -17.50
N ARG A 148 -6.23 24.60 -16.96
CA ARG A 148 -7.18 23.59 -17.42
C ARG A 148 -8.56 23.68 -16.75
N GLY A 149 -8.77 24.65 -15.87
CA GLY A 149 -10.04 24.84 -15.16
C GLY A 149 -10.34 23.74 -14.13
N ALA A 150 -9.34 22.93 -13.77
CA ALA A 150 -9.49 21.93 -12.72
C ALA A 150 -9.46 22.61 -11.35
N VAL A 151 -10.46 22.32 -10.51
CA VAL A 151 -10.46 22.69 -9.09
C VAL A 151 -9.51 21.74 -8.37
N ALA A 152 -8.21 21.95 -8.55
CA ALA A 152 -7.21 21.33 -7.69
C ALA A 152 -7.01 22.27 -6.50
N GLU A 153 -7.07 21.74 -5.28
CA GLU A 153 -6.66 22.51 -4.10
C GLU A 153 -5.21 22.98 -4.30
N PRO A 154 -4.92 24.28 -4.07
CA PRO A 154 -3.56 24.77 -4.19
C PRO A 154 -2.69 24.08 -3.15
N ILE A 155 -1.73 23.28 -3.61
CA ILE A 155 -0.69 22.70 -2.77
C ILE A 155 0.12 23.88 -2.22
N GLY A 156 -0.08 24.22 -0.95
CA GLY A 156 0.65 25.31 -0.33
C GLY A 156 2.14 25.00 -0.19
N TRP A 157 2.93 26.04 0.09
CA TRP A 157 4.37 25.90 0.32
C TRP A 157 4.69 24.98 1.51
N ARG A 158 3.74 24.79 2.43
CA ARG A 158 3.87 23.92 3.59
C ARG A 158 3.81 22.45 3.18
N GLU A 159 2.83 22.09 2.37
CA GLU A 159 2.65 20.77 1.76
C GLU A 159 3.85 20.43 0.87
N MET A 160 4.33 21.39 0.06
CA MET A 160 5.54 21.21 -0.75
C MET A 160 6.79 20.96 0.10
N THR A 161 6.91 21.66 1.23
CA THR A 161 8.02 21.48 2.18
C THR A 161 7.98 20.10 2.82
N VAL A 162 6.81 19.67 3.30
CA VAL A 162 6.60 18.33 3.87
C VAL A 162 6.88 17.24 2.83
N SER A 163 6.35 17.37 1.61
CA SER A 163 6.60 16.43 0.50
C SER A 163 8.09 16.35 0.10
N SER A 164 8.78 17.50 0.14
CA SER A 164 10.23 17.56 -0.07
C SER A 164 11.02 16.89 1.04
N TRP A 165 10.56 17.00 2.29
CA TRP A 165 11.21 16.37 3.43
C TRP A 165 10.91 14.87 3.57
N ALA A 166 9.72 14.44 3.13
CA ALA A 166 9.19 13.10 3.40
C ALA A 166 9.87 11.96 2.63
N GLY A 167 10.56 12.21 1.52
CA GLY A 167 11.15 11.09 0.77
C GLY A 167 12.56 10.78 1.17
N MET A 168 12.59 10.05 2.28
CA MET A 168 13.70 9.28 2.80
C MET A 168 14.31 8.40 1.70
N ARG A 169 15.65 8.27 1.68
CA ARG A 169 16.32 7.33 0.78
C ARG A 169 16.20 5.94 1.39
N GLY A 170 15.39 5.10 0.75
CA GLY A 170 15.14 3.74 1.22
C GLY A 170 16.20 2.72 0.79
N VAL A 171 15.88 1.46 1.07
CA VAL A 171 16.73 0.28 0.82
C VAL A 171 17.15 0.14 -0.65
N VAL A 172 16.35 0.65 -1.59
CA VAL A 172 16.62 0.58 -3.04
C VAL A 172 17.94 1.28 -3.39
N THR A 173 18.25 2.42 -2.75
CA THR A 173 19.52 3.14 -2.96
C THR A 173 20.71 2.25 -2.62
N LEU A 174 20.54 1.46 -1.56
CA LEU A 174 21.59 0.65 -0.98
C LEU A 174 21.80 -0.65 -1.77
N VAL A 175 20.71 -1.32 -2.16
CA VAL A 175 20.77 -2.47 -3.05
C VAL A 175 21.39 -2.08 -4.39
N THR A 176 21.09 -0.88 -4.91
CA THR A 176 21.70 -0.38 -6.15
C THR A 176 23.21 -0.21 -6.00
N ALA A 177 23.68 0.29 -4.85
CA ALA A 177 25.11 0.41 -4.58
C ALA A 177 25.78 -0.97 -4.44
N LEU A 178 25.13 -1.93 -3.79
CA LEU A 178 25.64 -3.30 -3.65
C LEU A 178 25.67 -4.08 -4.96
N ALA A 179 24.75 -3.79 -5.87
CA ALA A 179 24.67 -4.40 -7.20
C ALA A 179 25.83 -3.98 -8.13
N LEU A 180 26.64 -2.99 -7.73
CA LEU A 180 27.84 -2.63 -8.48
C LEU A 180 28.83 -3.81 -8.53
N PRO A 181 29.38 -4.14 -9.71
CA PRO A 181 30.39 -5.19 -9.85
C PRO A 181 31.59 -4.97 -8.93
N ALA A 182 32.20 -6.05 -8.45
CA ALA A 182 33.38 -5.96 -7.58
C ALA A 182 34.56 -5.20 -8.22
N ALA A 183 34.66 -5.23 -9.56
CA ALA A 183 35.68 -4.50 -10.32
C ALA A 183 35.37 -3.00 -10.51
N PHE A 184 34.22 -2.51 -10.01
CA PHE A 184 33.83 -1.12 -10.18
C PHE A 184 34.74 -0.19 -9.37
N PRO A 185 35.32 0.87 -9.99
CA PRO A 185 36.22 1.79 -9.29
C PRO A 185 35.54 2.45 -8.09
N GLU A 186 36.24 2.49 -6.96
CA GLU A 186 35.75 3.09 -5.70
C GLU A 186 34.41 2.51 -5.21
N ARG A 187 34.05 1.27 -5.57
CA ARG A 187 32.82 0.60 -5.13
C ARG A 187 32.59 0.75 -3.63
N ASP A 188 33.60 0.42 -2.83
CA ASP A 188 33.54 0.44 -1.37
C ASP A 188 33.25 1.84 -0.82
N ARG A 189 33.80 2.87 -1.46
CA ARG A 189 33.53 4.26 -1.13
C ARG A 189 32.09 4.66 -1.45
N LEU A 190 31.58 4.23 -2.61
CA LEU A 190 30.20 4.49 -3.02
C LEU A 190 29.18 3.77 -2.13
N VAL A 191 29.46 2.52 -1.75
CA VAL A 191 28.65 1.76 -0.80
C VAL A 191 28.62 2.45 0.56
N PHE A 192 29.77 2.92 1.06
CA PHE A 192 29.83 3.71 2.30
C PHE A 192 28.99 4.99 2.23
N ILE A 193 29.13 5.78 1.16
CA ILE A 193 28.37 7.02 0.98
C ILE A 193 26.87 6.71 0.90
N ALA A 194 26.46 5.71 0.11
CA ALA A 194 25.07 5.31 -0.03
C ALA A 194 24.47 4.89 1.33
N PHE A 195 25.23 4.15 2.14
CA PHE A 195 24.80 3.77 3.49
C PHE A 195 24.59 4.98 4.39
N VAL A 196 25.56 5.90 4.46
CA VAL A 196 25.44 7.10 5.30
C VAL A 196 24.27 7.97 4.85
N VAL A 197 24.07 8.14 3.54
CA VAL A 197 22.91 8.86 2.99
C VAL A 197 21.60 8.20 3.44
N VAL A 198 21.48 6.88 3.31
CA VAL A 198 20.29 6.12 3.73
C VAL A 198 20.04 6.25 5.23
N ILE A 199 21.07 6.05 6.07
CA ILE A 199 20.93 6.15 7.53
C ILE A 199 20.54 7.56 7.95
N ILE A 200 21.21 8.60 7.43
CA ILE A 200 20.90 9.97 7.79
C ILE A 200 19.49 10.32 7.32
N THR A 201 19.11 9.97 6.10
CA THR A 201 17.76 10.30 5.61
C THR A 201 16.67 9.54 6.37
N LEU A 202 16.86 8.25 6.70
CA LEU A 202 15.89 7.48 7.49
C LEU A 202 15.80 7.97 8.94
N LEU A 203 16.93 8.18 9.62
CA LEU A 203 16.92 8.60 11.02
C LEU A 203 16.57 10.07 11.19
N LEU A 204 17.23 10.96 10.43
CA LEU A 204 17.00 12.40 10.55
C LEU A 204 15.65 12.77 9.95
N GLN A 205 15.38 12.46 8.67
CA GLN A 205 14.12 12.87 8.05
C GLN A 205 12.94 12.07 8.60
N GLY A 206 13.09 10.76 8.82
CA GLY A 206 12.02 9.94 9.37
C GLY A 206 11.57 10.36 10.77
N LEU A 207 12.52 10.66 11.67
CA LEU A 207 12.17 11.09 13.03
C LEU A 207 11.71 12.56 13.11
N THR A 208 12.18 13.42 12.20
CA THR A 208 11.80 14.84 12.18
C THR A 208 10.53 15.13 11.39
N LEU A 209 10.09 14.22 10.50
CA LEU A 209 8.88 14.41 9.69
C LEU A 209 7.61 14.65 10.53
N PRO A 210 7.29 13.86 11.58
CA PRO A 210 6.09 14.11 12.39
C PRO A 210 6.11 15.47 13.07
N VAL A 211 7.29 15.90 13.54
CA VAL A 211 7.49 17.22 14.14
C VAL A 211 7.30 18.31 13.10
N LEU A 212 7.86 18.14 11.90
CA LEU A 212 7.76 19.11 10.80
C LEU A 212 6.30 19.29 10.36
N VAL A 213 5.57 18.19 10.20
CA VAL A 213 4.13 18.18 9.88
C VAL A 213 3.35 18.95 10.93
N LYS A 214 3.58 18.67 12.21
CA LYS A 214 2.91 19.35 13.34
C LYS A 214 3.23 20.85 13.39
N VAL A 215 4.49 21.23 13.14
CA VAL A 215 4.94 22.63 13.16
C VAL A 215 4.36 23.41 11.99
N LEU A 216 4.36 22.81 10.79
CA LEU A 216 3.82 23.46 9.59
C LEU A 216 2.28 23.43 9.56
N ARG A 217 1.63 22.67 10.46
CA ARG A 217 0.17 22.45 10.47
C ARG A 217 -0.34 22.00 9.10
N VAL A 218 0.43 21.11 8.45
CA VAL A 218 -0.01 20.40 7.27
C VAL A 218 -0.82 19.21 7.77
N SER A 219 -2.06 19.48 8.15
CA SER A 219 -3.08 18.44 8.17
C SER A 219 -3.71 18.47 6.78
N GLY A 220 -4.04 17.30 6.23
CA GLY A 220 -5.12 17.27 5.24
C GLY A 220 -6.37 17.86 5.90
N ASP A 221 -7.45 18.06 5.15
CA ASP A 221 -8.73 18.27 5.82
C ASP A 221 -9.10 16.94 6.50
N ASP A 222 -8.51 16.66 7.66
CA ASP A 222 -8.67 15.42 8.43
C ASP A 222 -10.17 15.20 8.71
N ALA A 223 -10.92 16.31 8.84
CA ALA A 223 -12.38 16.30 8.90
C ALA A 223 -13.03 15.79 7.60
N ALA A 224 -12.55 16.18 6.42
CA ALA A 224 -13.06 15.68 5.16
C ALA A 224 -12.72 14.20 4.92
N LEU A 225 -11.54 13.74 5.37
CA LEU A 225 -11.16 12.32 5.33
C LEU A 225 -12.03 11.49 6.28
N ASP A 226 -12.26 11.97 7.51
CA ASP A 226 -13.16 11.34 8.48
C ASP A 226 -14.60 11.30 7.95
N ASP A 227 -15.08 12.39 7.35
CA ASP A 227 -16.41 12.46 6.73
C ASP A 227 -16.55 11.50 5.55
N LEU A 228 -15.52 11.41 4.71
CA LEU A 228 -15.46 10.43 3.61
C LEU A 228 -15.50 9.00 4.16
N GLU A 229 -14.68 8.69 5.17
CA GLU A 229 -14.66 7.38 5.82
C GLU A 229 -16.04 7.02 6.37
N GLN A 230 -16.68 7.92 7.14
CA GLN A 230 -18.03 7.72 7.67
C GLN A 230 -19.06 7.54 6.56
N SER A 231 -18.96 8.29 5.46
CA SER A 231 -19.85 8.14 4.31
C SER A 231 -19.73 6.77 3.66
N LEU A 232 -18.51 6.23 3.55
CA LEU A 232 -18.24 4.91 2.98
C LEU A 232 -18.77 3.80 3.89
N ILE A 233 -18.57 3.91 5.21
CA ILE A 233 -19.09 2.92 6.16
C ILE A 233 -20.63 2.91 6.12
N ARG A 234 -21.29 4.08 6.08
CA ARG A 234 -22.76 4.17 5.96
C ARG A 234 -23.27 3.54 4.67
N ARG A 235 -22.63 3.85 3.53
CA ARG A 235 -22.97 3.24 2.23
C ARG A 235 -22.82 1.72 2.25
N ALA A 236 -21.78 1.22 2.91
CA ALA A 236 -21.54 -0.22 3.08
C ALA A 236 -22.61 -0.87 3.96
N GLN A 237 -23.00 -0.22 5.06
CA GLN A 237 -24.08 -0.66 5.94
C GLN A 237 -25.41 -0.71 5.20
N ASP A 238 -25.79 0.36 4.50
CA ASP A 238 -27.04 0.43 3.74
C ASP A 238 -27.10 -0.66 2.67
N ALA A 239 -25.98 -0.96 2.01
CA ALA A 239 -25.89 -2.04 1.03
C ALA A 239 -26.05 -3.43 1.68
N GLY A 240 -25.39 -3.67 2.82
CA GLY A 240 -25.55 -4.91 3.57
C GLY A 240 -26.98 -5.11 4.09
N MET A 241 -27.58 -4.07 4.68
CA MET A 241 -28.94 -4.12 5.21
C MET A 241 -29.98 -4.34 4.10
N ARG A 242 -29.86 -3.64 2.96
CA ARG A 242 -30.71 -3.91 1.80
C ARG A 242 -30.61 -5.35 1.32
N ARG A 243 -29.42 -5.95 1.39
CA ARG A 243 -29.25 -7.36 1.02
C ARG A 243 -29.96 -8.32 1.97
N LEU A 244 -30.00 -8.01 3.27
CA LEU A 244 -30.80 -8.77 4.24
C LEU A 244 -32.30 -8.63 3.97
N ASP A 245 -32.78 -7.42 3.68
CA ASP A 245 -34.18 -7.16 3.33
C ASP A 245 -34.60 -7.93 2.07
N GLU A 246 -33.75 -7.99 1.05
CA GLU A 246 -33.98 -8.77 -0.18
C GLU A 246 -34.11 -10.27 0.12
N LEU A 247 -33.23 -10.82 0.96
CA LEU A 247 -33.28 -12.23 1.36
C LEU A 247 -34.55 -12.55 2.16
N ARG A 248 -34.98 -11.62 3.01
CA ARG A 248 -36.25 -11.71 3.74
C ARG A 248 -37.45 -11.70 2.81
N ALA A 249 -37.47 -10.77 1.85
CA ALA A 249 -38.55 -10.63 0.89
C ALA A 249 -38.65 -11.80 -0.10
N ALA A 250 -37.52 -12.42 -0.44
CA ALA A 250 -37.48 -13.61 -1.30
C ALA A 250 -38.04 -14.86 -0.60
N GLY A 251 -38.02 -14.90 0.74
CA GLY A 251 -38.43 -16.07 1.52
C GLY A 251 -37.46 -17.24 1.42
N ASP A 252 -36.24 -17.00 0.93
CA ASP A 252 -35.19 -18.01 0.75
C ASP A 252 -34.54 -18.41 2.09
N VAL A 253 -34.75 -17.60 3.14
CA VAL A 253 -34.12 -17.74 4.45
C VAL A 253 -35.19 -17.51 5.53
N ALA A 254 -35.12 -18.26 6.62
CA ALA A 254 -36.03 -18.09 7.74
C ALA A 254 -35.86 -16.72 8.43
N ASP A 255 -36.96 -16.08 8.79
CA ASP A 255 -36.96 -14.76 9.44
C ASP A 255 -36.06 -14.70 10.68
N ASP A 256 -36.02 -15.79 11.47
CA ASP A 256 -35.21 -15.85 12.70
C ASP A 256 -33.70 -15.87 12.43
N VAL A 257 -33.27 -16.33 11.25
CA VAL A 257 -31.86 -16.26 10.81
C VAL A 257 -31.51 -14.85 10.38
N VAL A 258 -32.40 -14.18 9.65
CA VAL A 258 -32.21 -12.78 9.21
C VAL A 258 -32.16 -11.84 10.41
N ASP A 259 -33.11 -11.97 11.33
CA ASP A 259 -33.18 -11.18 12.57
C ASP A 259 -31.88 -11.34 13.38
N HIS A 260 -31.38 -12.57 13.50
CA HIS A 260 -30.12 -12.84 14.20
C HIS A 260 -28.90 -12.18 13.54
N VAL A 261 -28.82 -12.22 12.20
CA VAL A 261 -27.72 -11.58 11.47
C VAL A 261 -27.82 -10.05 11.57
N GLU A 262 -29.01 -9.47 11.51
CA GLU A 262 -29.25 -8.03 11.66
C GLU A 262 -28.81 -7.51 13.04
N GLU A 263 -29.18 -8.23 14.11
CA GLU A 263 -28.78 -7.89 15.48
C GLU A 263 -27.25 -7.96 15.67
N ASN A 264 -26.61 -8.98 15.09
CA ASN A 264 -25.16 -9.13 15.13
C ASN A 264 -24.46 -8.07 14.26
N ALA A 265 -25.07 -7.67 13.14
CA ALA A 265 -24.54 -6.65 12.24
C ALA A 265 -24.45 -5.29 12.94
N ALA A 266 -25.44 -4.91 13.76
CA ALA A 266 -25.40 -3.66 14.52
C ALA A 266 -24.12 -3.53 15.38
N ARG A 267 -23.73 -4.62 16.08
CA ARG A 267 -22.50 -4.66 16.88
C ARG A 267 -21.25 -4.54 16.01
N MET A 268 -21.25 -5.24 14.88
CA MET A 268 -20.15 -5.20 13.92
C MET A 268 -19.94 -3.78 13.38
N TRP A 269 -21.00 -3.10 12.94
CA TRP A 269 -20.95 -1.76 12.36
C TRP A 269 -20.45 -0.71 13.36
N HIS A 270 -20.94 -0.74 14.61
CA HIS A 270 -20.44 0.17 15.65
C HIS A 270 -18.94 0.05 15.85
N ALA A 271 -18.46 -1.19 15.98
CA ALA A 271 -17.06 -1.38 16.28
C ALA A 271 -16.18 -1.18 15.01
N ILE A 272 -16.72 -1.16 13.78
CA ILE A 272 -16.01 -0.73 12.55
C ILE A 272 -15.80 0.81 12.53
N GLY A 273 -16.52 1.54 13.37
CA GLY A 273 -16.39 2.98 13.55
C GLY A 273 -17.69 3.77 13.32
N LEU A 274 -18.83 3.08 13.11
CA LEU A 274 -20.11 3.74 12.92
C LEU A 274 -20.62 4.35 14.25
N ARG A 275 -20.71 5.67 14.31
CA ARG A 275 -21.16 6.41 15.50
C ARG A 275 -22.68 6.56 15.46
N ASP A 276 -23.40 5.66 16.11
CA ASP A 276 -24.82 5.86 16.43
C ASP A 276 -25.24 5.08 17.69
N GLY A 277 -26.43 5.40 18.23
CA GLY A 277 -26.87 5.08 19.59
C GLY A 277 -27.17 3.59 19.93
N ASP A 278 -26.98 3.30 21.22
CA ASP A 278 -26.99 1.98 21.85
C ASP A 278 -28.26 1.14 21.61
N ARG A 279 -28.10 -0.14 21.21
CA ARG A 279 -29.13 -1.18 21.34
C ARG A 279 -28.56 -2.37 22.14
N GLU A 280 -29.27 -2.75 23.21
CA GLU A 280 -28.90 -3.87 24.08
C GLU A 280 -29.37 -5.25 23.54
N PRO A 281 -28.67 -6.36 23.83
CA PRO A 281 -28.89 -7.66 23.17
C PRO A 281 -29.85 -8.60 23.93
N HIS A 282 -30.49 -9.55 23.21
CA HIS A 282 -31.18 -10.72 23.78
C HIS A 282 -30.90 -12.00 22.96
N GLY A 283 -30.54 -13.10 23.65
CA GLY A 283 -30.71 -14.48 23.18
C GLY A 283 -29.50 -15.19 22.56
N ALA A 284 -29.25 -16.43 22.98
CA ALA A 284 -28.26 -17.37 22.40
C ALA A 284 -28.95 -18.35 21.41
N PRO A 285 -28.25 -18.81 20.35
CA PRO A 285 -28.88 -19.51 19.22
C PRO A 285 -29.23 -20.98 19.50
N ALA A 286 -30.17 -21.52 18.70
CA ALA A 286 -30.38 -22.96 18.53
C ALA A 286 -29.28 -23.54 17.58
N SER A 287 -28.62 -24.64 17.96
CA SER A 287 -27.38 -25.11 17.33
C SER A 287 -27.49 -25.61 15.88
N ASP A 288 -28.68 -25.72 15.31
CA ASP A 288 -28.90 -26.40 14.02
C ASP A 288 -28.81 -25.48 12.78
N ARG A 289 -28.67 -24.14 12.94
CA ARG A 289 -28.69 -23.17 11.82
C ARG A 289 -27.42 -22.35 11.61
N ILE A 290 -26.30 -22.79 12.20
CA ILE A 290 -25.01 -22.08 12.11
C ILE A 290 -24.58 -21.87 10.64
N GLY A 291 -24.76 -22.88 9.79
CA GLY A 291 -24.39 -22.77 8.37
C GLY A 291 -25.25 -21.78 7.57
N GLU A 292 -26.54 -21.66 7.88
CA GLU A 292 -27.43 -20.68 7.24
C GLU A 292 -27.07 -19.25 7.67
N ILE A 293 -26.76 -19.06 8.95
CA ILE A 293 -26.29 -17.78 9.50
C ILE A 293 -24.99 -17.34 8.79
N ASP A 294 -24.03 -18.26 8.61
CA ASP A 294 -22.78 -17.95 7.91
C ASP A 294 -23.00 -17.51 6.46
N VAL A 295 -23.88 -18.22 5.71
CA VAL A 295 -24.20 -17.88 4.31
C VAL A 295 -24.87 -16.52 4.18
N VAL A 296 -25.79 -16.20 5.09
CA VAL A 296 -26.52 -14.92 5.10
C VAL A 296 -25.57 -13.77 5.48
N ARG A 297 -24.72 -13.98 6.49
CA ARG A 297 -23.67 -13.03 6.88
C ARG A 297 -22.70 -12.76 5.74
N ASP A 298 -22.23 -13.81 5.06
CA ASP A 298 -21.31 -13.67 3.93
C ASP A 298 -21.95 -12.93 2.75
N SER A 299 -23.24 -13.16 2.49
CA SER A 299 -24.01 -12.45 1.48
C SER A 299 -24.15 -10.96 1.80
N MET A 300 -24.46 -10.62 3.05
CA MET A 300 -24.50 -9.23 3.54
C MET A 300 -23.14 -8.55 3.38
N LEU A 301 -22.06 -9.20 3.81
CA LEU A 301 -20.70 -8.66 3.71
C LEU A 301 -20.23 -8.52 2.27
N ALA A 302 -20.63 -9.42 1.36
CA ALA A 302 -20.33 -9.31 -0.06
C ALA A 302 -20.95 -8.03 -0.67
N ALA A 303 -22.23 -7.75 -0.36
CA ALA A 303 -22.91 -6.55 -0.82
C ALA A 303 -22.25 -5.26 -0.26
N ALA A 304 -21.86 -5.26 1.02
CA ALA A 304 -21.13 -4.16 1.63
C ALA A 304 -19.78 -3.90 0.94
N ARG A 305 -18.99 -4.96 0.67
CA ARG A 305 -17.69 -4.87 -0.01
C ARG A 305 -17.83 -4.33 -1.44
N GLU A 306 -18.84 -4.77 -2.18
CA GLU A 306 -19.06 -4.34 -3.56
C GLU A 306 -19.22 -2.81 -3.66
N VAL A 307 -19.99 -2.21 -2.75
CA VAL A 307 -20.19 -0.76 -2.72
C VAL A 307 -18.92 0.00 -2.35
N VAL A 308 -18.15 -0.50 -1.38
CA VAL A 308 -16.88 0.13 -0.99
C VAL A 308 -15.84 0.02 -2.13
N LEU A 309 -15.79 -1.13 -2.82
CA LEU A 309 -14.93 -1.32 -3.98
C LEU A 309 -15.34 -0.43 -5.16
N ALA A 310 -16.65 -0.28 -5.42
CA ALA A 310 -17.15 0.61 -6.46
C ALA A 310 -16.72 2.07 -6.21
N ALA A 311 -16.72 2.50 -4.93
CA ALA A 311 -16.31 3.84 -4.53
C ALA A 311 -14.84 4.15 -4.84
N ARG A 312 -13.99 3.13 -5.00
CA ARG A 312 -12.58 3.29 -5.41
C ARG A 312 -12.41 3.97 -6.77
N SER A 313 -13.41 3.83 -7.65
CA SER A 313 -13.41 4.41 -8.99
C SER A 313 -14.09 5.78 -9.07
N GLU A 314 -14.70 6.24 -7.99
CA GLU A 314 -15.42 7.51 -7.93
C GLU A 314 -14.46 8.70 -7.81
N SER A 315 -14.77 9.78 -8.52
CA SER A 315 -13.98 11.02 -8.46
C SER A 315 -14.13 11.69 -7.09
N GLY A 316 -13.02 11.90 -6.38
CA GLY A 316 -13.02 12.54 -5.06
C GLY A 316 -12.89 11.57 -3.88
N THR A 317 -12.85 10.26 -4.14
CA THR A 317 -12.61 9.24 -3.11
C THR A 317 -11.11 8.93 -3.00
N ASP A 318 -10.54 9.04 -1.81
CA ASP A 318 -9.17 8.61 -1.54
C ASP A 318 -9.10 7.05 -1.51
N PRO A 319 -8.31 6.39 -2.38
CA PRO A 319 -8.17 4.94 -2.38
C PRO A 319 -7.65 4.36 -1.06
N GLY A 320 -6.87 5.13 -0.29
CA GLY A 320 -6.37 4.73 1.02
C GLY A 320 -7.48 4.59 2.06
N VAL A 321 -8.47 5.49 2.04
CA VAL A 321 -9.65 5.41 2.93
C VAL A 321 -10.50 4.19 2.56
N VAL A 322 -10.68 3.92 1.26
CA VAL A 322 -11.36 2.71 0.76
C VAL A 322 -10.65 1.44 1.26
N ASP A 323 -9.32 1.38 1.12
CA ASP A 323 -8.53 0.23 1.54
C ASP A 323 -8.59 0.02 3.07
N ASP A 324 -8.65 1.09 3.88
CA ASP A 324 -8.81 0.99 5.33
C ASP A 324 -10.20 0.48 5.73
N VAL A 325 -11.27 1.01 5.14
CA VAL A 325 -12.65 0.55 5.38
C VAL A 325 -12.80 -0.92 4.98
N LEU A 326 -12.25 -1.33 3.82
CA LEU A 326 -12.25 -2.74 3.39
C LEU A 326 -11.50 -3.64 4.37
N ARG A 327 -10.34 -3.19 4.88
CA ARG A 327 -9.57 -3.95 5.86
C ARG A 327 -10.36 -4.16 7.16
N ARG A 328 -11.08 -3.14 7.65
CA ARG A 328 -11.93 -3.25 8.84
C ARG A 328 -13.11 -4.19 8.64
N LEU A 329 -13.72 -4.19 7.46
CA LEU A 329 -14.76 -5.15 7.05
C LEU A 329 -14.22 -6.59 6.99
N ASP A 330 -13.05 -6.78 6.37
CA ASP A 330 -12.44 -8.08 6.14
C ASP A 330 -11.93 -8.73 7.44
N ALA A 331 -11.36 -7.93 8.35
CA ALA A 331 -10.88 -8.42 9.65
C ALA A 331 -11.98 -9.00 10.55
N ARG A 332 -13.25 -8.65 10.29
CA ARG A 332 -14.40 -9.03 11.14
C ARG A 332 -15.35 -10.03 10.51
N GLY A 333 -15.36 -10.13 9.18
CA GLY A 333 -16.03 -11.24 8.50
C GLY A 333 -15.44 -12.62 8.85
N THR A 334 -14.26 -12.67 9.47
CA THR A 334 -13.56 -13.91 9.83
C THR A 334 -13.67 -14.30 11.31
N MET A 335 -14.37 -13.52 12.15
CA MET A 335 -14.59 -13.90 13.56
C MET A 335 -15.85 -14.78 13.68
N PRO A 336 -15.74 -15.96 14.32
CA PRO A 336 -16.84 -16.92 14.46
C PRO A 336 -18.00 -16.37 15.31
#